data_AF-A0A382GM07-F1
#
_entry.id   AF-A0A382GM07-F1
#
_cell.length_a   1.000
_cell.length_b   1.000
_cell.length_c   1.000
_cell.angle_alpha   90.00
_cell.angle_beta   90.00
_cell.angle_gamma   90.00
#
_symmetry.space_group_name_H-M   'P 1'
#
loop_
_entity.id
_entity.type
_entity.pdbx_description
1 polymer ?
#
loop_
_entity_poly.entity_id
_entity_poly.type
_entity_poly.pdbx_seq_one_letter_code
_entity_poly.pdbx_strand_id
1 'polypeptide(L)' 'MKYLLVLLLSTMIFHGSGAEHDNALIIDVRRLKEWNDGHLASARHIPLQNIAKQSTTLLPDKGQKIYIYC' A
#
# COMPACT_ATOMS: atom_id res chain seq x y z
N MET A 1 -46.74 3.17 -1.52
CA MET A 1 -45.76 2.50 -2.41
C MET A 1 -44.74 3.44 -3.06
N LYS A 2 -45.02 4.74 -3.21
CA LYS A 2 -44.11 5.71 -3.87
C LYS A 2 -42.84 6.05 -3.06
N TYR A 3 -42.91 6.00 -1.73
CA TYR A 3 -41.77 6.31 -0.83
C TYR A 3 -40.81 5.13 -0.60
N LEU A 4 -41.25 3.89 -0.87
CA LEU A 4 -40.44 2.69 -0.70
C LEU A 4 -39.26 2.65 -1.68
N LEU A 5 -39.48 3.18 -2.90
CA LEU A 5 -38.43 3.30 -3.92
C LEU A 5 -37.42 4.41 -3.58
N VAL A 6 -37.86 5.49 -2.92
CA VAL A 6 -36.99 6.61 -2.51
C VAL A 6 -36.04 6.21 -1.38
N LEU A 7 -36.51 5.36 -0.46
CA LEU A 7 -35.69 4.83 0.64
C LEU A 7 -34.51 3.98 0.10
N LEU A 8 -34.77 3.17 -0.93
CA LEU A 8 -33.78 2.30 -1.57
C LEU A 8 -32.72 3.07 -2.39
N LEU A 9 -33.06 4.25 -2.93
CA LEU A 9 -32.09 5.12 -3.59
C LEU A 9 -31.19 5.87 -2.60
N SER A 10 -31.70 6.23 -1.41
CA SER A 10 -30.91 6.98 -0.42
C SER A 10 -29.73 6.19 0.16
N THR A 11 -29.84 4.85 0.22
CA THR A 11 -28.78 3.98 0.73
C THR A 11 -27.59 3.84 -0.22
N MET A 12 -27.79 4.09 -1.52
CA MET A 12 -26.72 4.04 -2.53
C MET A 12 -25.79 5.27 -2.48
N ILE A 13 -26.25 6.37 -1.87
CA ILE A 13 -25.51 7.65 -1.80
C ILE A 13 -24.59 7.71 -0.58
N PHE A 14 -24.77 6.80 0.40
CA PHE A 14 -23.93 6.70 1.60
C PHE A 14 -22.77 5.69 1.43
N HIS A 15 -22.11 5.70 0.28
CA HIS A 15 -20.75 5.15 0.22
C HIS A 15 -19.81 6.25 0.71
N GLY A 16 -19.61 6.30 2.03
CA GLY A 16 -18.60 7.18 2.61
C GLY A 16 -17.24 6.89 1.99
N SER A 17 -16.81 7.74 1.06
CA SER A 17 -15.41 7.88 0.66
C SER A 17 -14.66 8.49 1.86
N GLY A 18 -14.30 7.66 2.81
CA GLY A 18 -13.83 8.10 4.12
C GLY A 18 -12.81 7.16 4.75
N ALA A 19 -11.96 6.57 3.93
CA ALA A 19 -10.63 6.13 4.35
C ALA A 19 -9.77 6.16 3.09
N GLU A 20 -8.92 7.16 2.94
CA GLU A 20 -7.68 6.90 2.22
C GLU A 20 -7.03 5.75 2.97
N HIS A 21 -7.16 4.54 2.46
CA HIS A 21 -6.18 3.52 2.79
C HIS A 21 -4.88 4.06 2.20
N ASP A 22 -4.09 4.70 3.06
CA ASP A 22 -2.68 4.98 2.84
C ASP A 22 -2.05 3.62 2.45
N ASN A 23 -2.01 3.31 1.15
CA ASN A 23 -1.47 2.08 0.59
C ASN A 23 0.06 2.18 0.64
N ALA A 24 0.62 2.42 1.81
CA ALA A 24 2.03 2.62 2.00
C ALA A 24 2.79 1.32 1.67
N LEU A 25 3.90 1.47 0.94
CA LEU A 25 4.79 0.36 0.66
C LEU A 25 5.72 0.13 1.85
N ILE A 26 5.92 -1.13 2.23
CA ILE A 26 6.91 -1.51 3.22
C ILE A 26 8.08 -2.15 2.46
N ILE A 27 9.29 -1.63 2.65
CA ILE A 27 10.50 -2.12 1.98
C ILE A 27 11.49 -2.61 3.03
N ASP A 28 11.87 -3.87 2.91
CA ASP A 28 12.96 -4.48 3.67
C ASP A 28 14.27 -4.31 2.86
N VAL A 29 15.23 -3.58 3.43
CA VAL A 29 16.51 -3.31 2.77
C VAL A 29 17.66 -4.18 3.26
N ARG A 30 17.38 -5.17 4.11
CA ARG A 30 18.36 -6.10 4.67
C ARG A 30 18.98 -7.01 3.62
N ARG A 31 19.99 -7.80 4.01
CA ARG A 31 20.57 -8.83 3.14
C ARG A 31 19.58 -9.97 2.95
N LEU A 32 19.76 -10.72 1.86
CA LEU A 32 18.90 -11.87 1.52
C LEU A 32 18.83 -12.93 2.63
N LYS A 33 19.93 -13.14 3.37
CA LYS A 33 19.93 -14.09 4.49
C LYS A 33 18.95 -13.66 5.59
N GLU A 34 18.98 -12.40 5.99
CA GLU A 34 18.11 -11.85 7.03
C GLU A 34 16.64 -11.83 6.60
N TRP A 35 16.39 -11.56 5.32
CA TRP A 35 15.06 -11.71 4.71
C TRP A 35 14.56 -13.15 4.80
N ASN A 36 15.40 -14.13 4.43
CA ASN A 36 15.04 -15.55 4.45
C ASN A 36 14.82 -16.10 5.87
N ASP A 37 15.47 -15.51 6.88
CA ASP A 37 15.30 -15.88 8.29
C ASP A 37 13.95 -15.37 8.87
N GLY A 38 13.22 -14.53 8.13
CA GLY A 38 11.89 -14.02 8.47
C GLY A 38 11.74 -12.54 8.15
N HIS A 39 10.54 -12.15 7.70
CA HIS A 39 10.22 -10.77 7.30
C HIS A 39 8.72 -10.50 7.42
N LEU A 40 8.33 -9.23 7.35
CA LEU A 40 6.92 -8.85 7.29
C LEU A 40 6.30 -9.35 5.98
N ALA A 41 5.18 -10.08 6.06
CA ALA A 41 4.53 -10.68 4.89
C ALA A 41 4.10 -9.66 3.82
N SER A 42 3.85 -8.41 4.22
CA SER A 42 3.49 -7.30 3.32
C SER A 42 4.69 -6.53 2.77
N ALA A 43 5.93 -6.84 3.21
CA ALA A 43 7.12 -6.14 2.74
C ALA A 43 7.56 -6.63 1.35
N ARG A 44 8.22 -5.74 0.61
CA ARG A 44 9.00 -6.08 -0.58
C ARG A 44 10.48 -6.05 -0.24
N HIS A 45 11.23 -7.07 -0.66
CA HIS A 45 12.68 -7.09 -0.48
C HIS A 45 13.40 -6.29 -1.57
N ILE A 46 14.08 -5.21 -1.19
CA ILE A 46 14.96 -4.45 -2.09
C ILE A 46 16.24 -4.14 -1.30
N PRO A 47 17.30 -4.95 -1.44
CA PRO A 47 18.53 -4.74 -0.68
C PRO A 47 19.08 -3.31 -0.81
N LEU A 48 19.64 -2.77 0.27
CA LEU A 48 20.13 -1.40 0.33
C LEU A 48 21.10 -1.06 -0.83
N GLN A 49 21.97 -2.00 -1.21
CA GLN A 49 22.91 -1.82 -2.33
C GLN A 49 22.23 -1.66 -3.70
N ASN A 50 20.96 -2.07 -3.83
CA ASN A 50 20.20 -2.06 -5.08
C ASN A 50 19.17 -0.92 -5.12
N ILE A 51 18.74 -0.39 -3.97
CA ILE A 51 17.62 0.57 -3.91
C ILE A 51 17.88 1.83 -4.74
N ALA A 52 19.10 2.40 -4.66
CA ALA A 52 19.45 3.60 -5.42
C ALA A 52 19.39 3.35 -6.93
N LYS A 53 19.88 2.19 -7.38
CA LYS A 53 19.93 1.82 -8.81
C LYS A 53 18.58 1.43 -9.39
N GLN A 54 17.70 0.86 -8.57
CA GLN A 54 16.44 0.28 -9.01
C GLN A 54 15.22 1.14 -8.66
N SER A 55 15.37 2.18 -7.82
CA SER A 55 14.26 3.05 -7.37
C SER A 55 13.48 3.67 -8.53
N THR A 56 14.14 4.13 -9.59
CA THR A 56 13.47 4.71 -10.76
C THR A 56 12.56 3.73 -11.49
N THR A 57 12.85 2.44 -11.43
CA THR A 57 12.05 1.37 -12.06
C THR A 57 11.04 0.77 -11.08
N LEU A 58 11.45 0.50 -9.85
CA LEU A 58 10.64 -0.21 -8.84
C LEU A 58 9.72 0.70 -8.03
N LEU A 59 10.06 1.99 -7.93
CA LEU A 59 9.39 3.02 -7.15
C LEU A 59 9.20 4.29 -8.01
N PRO A 60 8.49 4.19 -9.15
CA PRO A 60 8.38 5.29 -10.11
C PRO A 60 7.51 6.45 -9.59
N ASP A 61 6.55 6.17 -8.71
CA ASP A 61 5.74 7.18 -8.05
C ASP A 61 6.49 7.78 -6.86
N LYS A 62 6.81 9.07 -6.95
CA LYS A 62 7.49 9.82 -5.88
C LYS A 62 6.55 10.35 -4.79
N GLY A 63 5.24 10.30 -5.01
CA GLY A 63 4.22 10.62 -4.00
C GLY A 63 3.87 9.43 -3.11
N GLN A 64 4.21 8.21 -3.53
CA GLN A 64 3.98 6.98 -2.78
C GLN A 64 4.66 7.04 -1.40
N LYS A 65 3.86 6.87 -0.33
CA LYS A 65 4.38 6.71 1.03
C LYS A 65 5.14 5.39 1.14
N ILE A 66 6.36 5.44 1.69
CA ILE A 66 7.24 4.28 1.85
C ILE A 66 7.72 4.22 3.30
N TYR A 67 7.56 3.05 3.92
CA TYR A 67 8.22 2.68 5.16
C TYR A 67 9.40 1.78 4.84
N ILE A 68 10.57 2.09 5.41
CA ILE A 68 11.79 1.32 5.22
C ILE A 68 12.22 0.76 6.57
N TYR A 69 12.59 -0.52 6.60
CA TYR A 69 13.26 -1.12 7.75
C TYR A 69 14.46 -1.97 7.34
N CYS A 70 15.36 -2.15 8.30
CA CYS A 70 16.61 -2.90 8.20
C CYS A 70 16.72 -3.86 9.39
#